data_AF-A0A450WHB0-F1
#
_entry.id   AF-A0A450WHB0-F1
#
_cell.length_a   1.000
_cell.length_b   1.000
_cell.length_c   1.000
_cell.angle_alpha   90.00
_cell.angle_beta   90.00
_cell.angle_gamma   90.00
#
_symmetry.space_group_name_H-M   'P 1'
#
loop_
_entity.id
_entity.type
_entity.pdbx_description
1 polymer ?
#
loop_
_entity_poly.entity_id
_entity_poly.type
_entity_poly.pdbx_seq_one_letter_code
_entity_poly.pdbx_strand_id
1 'polypeptide(L)'
;MADVQDRRNKIQVPGGMRLHQYANLYFDARNPMMYKRLAQVEVLCVLCVSTDVLNLPGVVITDQNAASDYVRFYPPRFSTFLDFDWICADDWRHPDDSIAYYRHKSAKCAEVLVPNTVPPSFIRKAHVVSDTARTALLATRFSKPVEVMPRLFFR
;
A
#
# COMPACT_ATOMS: atom_id res chain seq x y z
N MET A 1 16.14 -3.34 -3.30
CA MET A 1 15.42 -2.26 -2.56
C MET A 1 15.99 -0.89 -2.87
N ALA A 2 17.33 -0.74 -2.96
CA ALA A 2 17.97 0.48 -3.45
C ALA A 2 17.34 0.97 -4.77
N ASP A 3 17.26 0.11 -5.78
CA ASP A 3 16.73 0.47 -7.12
C ASP A 3 15.30 1.07 -7.09
N VAL A 4 14.38 0.57 -6.25
CA VAL A 4 13.01 1.12 -6.17
C VAL A 4 12.99 2.48 -5.46
N GLN A 5 13.77 2.67 -4.41
CA GLN A 5 13.84 3.97 -3.72
C GLN A 5 14.56 5.02 -4.58
N ASP A 6 15.58 4.61 -5.33
CA ASP A 6 16.31 5.51 -6.24
C ASP A 6 15.44 5.98 -7.41
N ARG A 7 14.57 5.11 -7.94
CA ARG A 7 13.54 5.52 -8.93
C ARG A 7 12.60 6.56 -8.34
N ARG A 8 12.12 6.35 -7.11
CA ARG A 8 11.19 7.26 -6.43
C ARG A 8 11.76 8.66 -6.21
N ASN A 9 13.07 8.80 -6.03
CA ASN A 9 13.73 10.10 -5.87
C ASN A 9 13.57 11.02 -7.09
N LYS A 10 13.32 10.44 -8.27
CA LYS A 10 13.18 11.18 -9.53
C LYS A 10 11.73 11.53 -9.87
N ILE A 11 10.76 10.98 -9.13
CA ILE A 11 9.33 11.16 -9.45
C ILE A 11 8.80 12.44 -8.81
N GLN A 12 8.20 13.28 -9.65
CA GLN A 12 7.35 14.41 -9.25
C GLN A 12 5.89 14.01 -9.47
N VAL A 13 5.06 14.14 -8.44
CA VAL A 13 3.61 13.96 -8.61
C VAL A 13 3.08 15.13 -9.44
N PRO A 14 2.30 14.90 -10.53
CA PRO A 14 1.81 15.97 -11.38
C PRO A 14 1.03 17.04 -10.60
N GLY A 15 1.46 18.30 -10.69
CA GLY A 15 0.88 19.41 -9.92
C GLY A 15 1.08 19.33 -8.41
N GLY A 16 1.89 18.40 -7.91
CA GLY A 16 2.14 18.13 -6.50
C GLY A 16 3.62 18.21 -6.12
N MET A 17 4.00 17.49 -5.06
CA MET A 17 5.35 17.45 -4.48
C MET A 17 6.20 16.33 -5.09
N ARG A 18 7.47 16.21 -4.67
CA ARG A 18 8.27 15.01 -4.99
C ARG A 18 7.69 13.79 -4.29
N LEU A 19 7.78 12.61 -4.90
CA LEU A 19 7.16 11.39 -4.37
C LEU A 19 7.64 11.02 -2.95
N HIS A 20 8.88 11.32 -2.60
CA HIS A 20 9.40 11.08 -1.24
C HIS A 20 8.79 11.99 -0.16
N GLN A 21 8.09 13.05 -0.56
CA GLN A 21 7.36 13.95 0.34
C GLN A 21 5.95 13.43 0.62
N TYR A 22 5.58 12.25 0.11
CA TYR A 22 4.31 11.60 0.41
C TYR A 22 4.52 10.38 1.29
N ALA A 23 3.58 10.18 2.22
CA ALA A 23 3.38 8.90 2.87
C ALA A 23 2.56 7.99 1.93
N ASN A 24 3.19 6.90 1.49
CA ASN A 24 2.59 5.95 0.58
C ASN A 24 1.79 4.89 1.32
N LEU A 25 0.53 4.76 0.95
CA LEU A 25 -0.37 3.70 1.41
C LEU A 25 -0.76 2.84 0.21
N TYR A 26 -1.12 1.58 0.46
CA TYR A 26 -1.75 0.72 -0.53
C TYR A 26 -3.25 0.61 -0.23
N PHE A 27 -4.06 0.44 -1.29
CA PHE A 27 -5.47 0.12 -1.12
C PHE A 27 -5.69 -1.27 -0.50
N ASP A 28 -4.81 -2.22 -0.83
CA ASP A 28 -4.79 -3.54 -0.24
C ASP A 28 -3.39 -3.90 0.27
N ALA A 29 -3.31 -4.42 1.49
CA ALA A 29 -2.08 -4.86 2.11
C ALA A 29 -1.61 -6.22 1.57
N ARG A 30 -2.51 -7.05 1.05
CA ARG A 30 -2.19 -8.35 0.45
C ARG A 30 -1.75 -8.17 -1.00
N ASN A 31 -0.57 -7.57 -1.17
CA ASN A 31 -0.05 -7.15 -2.47
C ASN A 31 1.34 -7.75 -2.78
N PRO A 32 1.91 -7.53 -3.99
CA PRO A 32 3.24 -8.01 -4.35
C PRO A 32 4.37 -7.54 -3.44
N MET A 33 4.23 -6.37 -2.79
CA MET A 33 5.23 -5.90 -1.83
C MET A 33 5.20 -6.71 -0.54
N MET A 34 4.02 -7.07 -0.03
CA MET A 34 3.89 -7.99 1.09
C MET A 34 4.42 -9.39 0.74
N TYR A 35 4.13 -9.91 -0.46
CA TYR A 35 4.65 -11.21 -0.92
C TYR A 35 6.20 -11.24 -0.95
N LYS A 36 6.84 -10.16 -1.41
CA LYS A 36 8.31 -10.02 -1.36
C LYS A 36 8.90 -10.01 0.07
N ARG A 37 8.06 -9.84 1.08
CA ARG A 37 8.43 -9.74 2.50
C ARG A 37 8.05 -10.97 3.32
N LEU A 38 7.70 -12.09 2.67
CA LEU A 38 7.26 -13.31 3.35
C LEU A 38 8.20 -13.82 4.45
N ALA A 39 9.50 -13.64 4.27
CA ALA A 39 10.52 -14.03 5.26
C ALA A 39 10.56 -13.10 6.50
N GLN A 40 9.90 -11.94 6.44
CA GLN A 40 9.95 -10.89 7.45
C GLN A 40 8.59 -10.66 8.13
N VAL A 41 7.56 -11.45 7.81
CA VAL A 41 6.18 -11.20 8.26
C VAL A 41 6.03 -11.17 9.79
N GLU A 42 6.86 -11.91 10.52
CA GLU A 42 6.85 -11.92 12.00
C GLU A 42 7.33 -10.61 12.64
N VAL A 43 8.05 -9.77 11.88
CA VAL A 43 8.52 -8.45 12.33
C VAL A 43 7.81 -7.30 11.63
N LEU A 44 6.69 -7.59 10.95
CA LEU A 44 5.87 -6.61 10.25
C LEU A 44 4.50 -6.45 10.90
N CYS A 45 3.95 -5.25 10.76
CA CYS A 45 2.53 -4.99 10.97
C CYS A 45 1.98 -4.19 9.79
N VAL A 46 0.67 -4.32 9.56
CA VAL A 46 -0.08 -3.51 8.60
C VAL A 46 -0.91 -2.52 9.40
N LEU A 47 -0.68 -1.22 9.20
CA LEU A 47 -1.51 -0.17 9.80
C LEU A 47 -2.75 0.05 8.94
N CYS A 48 -3.93 -0.11 9.52
CA CYS A 48 -5.20 0.15 8.85
C CYS A 48 -5.55 1.63 8.98
N VAL A 49 -5.52 2.33 7.85
CA VAL A 49 -5.79 3.77 7.76
C VAL A 49 -7.23 4.01 7.31
N SER A 50 -7.93 4.95 7.93
CA SER A 50 -9.28 5.37 7.54
C SER A 50 -9.29 5.88 6.11
N THR A 51 -10.30 5.51 5.32
CA THR A 51 -10.50 6.03 3.96
C THR A 51 -10.80 7.53 3.95
N ASP A 52 -11.20 8.11 5.07
CA ASP A 52 -11.31 9.56 5.27
C ASP A 52 -10.02 10.32 4.91
N VAL A 53 -8.87 9.62 4.91
CA VAL A 53 -7.59 10.20 4.47
C VAL A 53 -7.66 10.73 3.04
N LEU A 54 -8.53 10.16 2.19
CA LEU A 54 -8.79 10.62 0.83
C LEU A 54 -9.38 12.03 0.75
N ASN A 55 -9.96 12.53 1.84
CA ASN A 55 -10.50 13.89 1.93
C ASN A 55 -9.44 14.92 2.33
N LEU A 56 -8.22 14.50 2.67
CA LEU A 56 -7.15 15.43 3.02
C LEU A 56 -6.70 16.24 1.78
N PRO A 57 -6.39 17.54 1.95
CA PRO A 57 -5.89 18.36 0.85
C PRO A 57 -4.61 17.79 0.23
N GLY A 58 -4.55 17.80 -1.10
CA GLY A 58 -3.35 17.38 -1.86
C GLY A 58 -3.13 15.86 -1.94
N VAL A 59 -4.04 15.04 -1.43
CA VAL A 59 -3.98 13.59 -1.62
C VAL A 59 -4.16 13.25 -3.10
N VAL A 60 -3.36 12.28 -3.55
CA VAL A 60 -3.37 11.75 -4.92
C VAL A 60 -3.44 10.24 -4.84
N ILE A 61 -4.15 9.61 -5.77
CA ILE A 61 -4.20 8.16 -5.91
C ILE A 61 -3.52 7.74 -7.21
N THR A 62 -3.03 6.50 -7.28
CA THR A 62 -2.42 5.94 -8.48
C THR A 62 -3.03 4.60 -8.84
N ASP A 63 -3.05 4.26 -10.13
CA ASP A 63 -3.53 2.97 -10.63
C ASP A 63 -2.51 1.83 -10.51
N GLN A 64 -1.26 2.16 -10.19
CA GLN A 64 -0.18 1.23 -9.92
C GLN A 64 0.86 1.88 -9.01
N ASN A 65 2.02 1.24 -8.81
CA ASN A 65 3.11 1.83 -8.03
C ASN A 65 3.54 3.18 -8.62
N ALA A 66 3.61 4.23 -7.78
CA ALA A 66 3.95 5.60 -8.19
C ALA A 66 5.37 5.76 -8.75
N ALA A 67 6.25 4.77 -8.57
CA ALA A 67 7.59 4.74 -9.15
C ALA A 67 7.66 4.06 -10.53
N SER A 68 6.53 3.56 -11.05
CA SER A 68 6.46 2.86 -12.33
C SER A 68 6.34 3.84 -13.50
N ASP A 69 6.95 3.51 -14.64
CA ASP A 69 6.99 4.39 -15.83
C ASP A 69 5.60 4.69 -16.43
N TYR A 70 4.66 3.75 -16.30
CA TYR A 70 3.32 3.87 -16.89
C TYR A 70 2.25 4.36 -15.90
N VAL A 71 2.65 4.83 -14.72
CA VAL A 71 1.68 5.16 -13.66
C VAL A 71 0.85 6.37 -14.04
N ARG A 72 -0.45 6.32 -13.70
CA ARG A 72 -1.33 7.47 -13.80
C ARG A 72 -1.70 7.95 -12.41
N PHE A 73 -1.69 9.26 -12.27
CA PHE A 73 -2.02 9.96 -11.03
C PHE A 73 -3.39 10.59 -11.15
N TYR A 74 -4.23 10.42 -10.14
CA TYR A 74 -5.58 10.94 -10.11
C TYR A 74 -5.89 11.65 -8.79
N PRO A 75 -6.70 12.73 -8.82
CA PRO A 75 -7.41 13.18 -7.63
C PRO A 75 -8.34 12.06 -7.07
N PRO A 76 -8.54 11.96 -5.75
CA PRO A 76 -9.35 10.91 -5.14
C PRO A 76 -10.78 10.76 -5.68
N ARG A 77 -11.41 11.86 -6.10
CA ARG A 77 -12.75 11.86 -6.73
C ARG A 77 -12.85 11.01 -8.01
N PHE A 78 -11.73 10.64 -8.59
CA PHE A 78 -11.63 9.82 -9.79
C PHE A 78 -11.24 8.37 -9.48
N SER A 79 -11.47 7.91 -8.25
CA SER A 79 -11.25 6.52 -7.83
C SER A 79 -12.02 5.49 -8.66
N THR A 80 -13.09 5.90 -9.34
CA THR A 80 -13.85 5.04 -10.26
C THR A 80 -13.05 4.56 -11.48
N PHE A 81 -11.91 5.17 -11.81
CA PHE A 81 -11.02 4.66 -12.86
C PHE A 81 -10.08 3.54 -12.38
N LEU A 82 -10.04 3.26 -11.08
CA LEU A 82 -9.26 2.16 -10.52
C LEU A 82 -10.08 0.87 -10.60
N ASP A 83 -9.43 -0.20 -11.05
CA ASP A 83 -10.01 -1.54 -11.07
C ASP A 83 -9.85 -2.18 -9.69
N PHE A 84 -10.84 -1.99 -8.82
CA PHE A 84 -10.81 -2.51 -7.46
C PHE A 84 -10.92 -4.03 -7.40
N ASP A 85 -11.50 -4.68 -8.41
CA ASP A 85 -11.52 -6.14 -8.50
C ASP A 85 -10.10 -6.66 -8.66
N TRP A 86 -9.29 -6.02 -9.49
CA TRP A 86 -7.87 -6.34 -9.65
C TRP A 86 -7.04 -5.89 -8.44
N ILE A 87 -7.25 -4.69 -7.91
CA ILE A 87 -6.48 -4.16 -6.77
C ILE A 87 -6.68 -5.02 -5.52
N CYS A 88 -7.89 -5.51 -5.27
CA CYS A 88 -8.24 -6.27 -4.08
C CYS A 88 -8.25 -7.80 -4.29
N ALA A 89 -7.90 -8.28 -5.48
CA ALA A 89 -7.84 -9.72 -5.77
C ALA A 89 -6.86 -10.47 -4.84
N ASP A 90 -7.23 -11.68 -4.40
CA ASP A 90 -6.38 -12.54 -3.57
C ASP A 90 -5.17 -13.12 -4.33
N ASP A 91 -5.26 -13.19 -5.65
CA ASP A 91 -4.26 -13.72 -6.58
C ASP A 91 -4.21 -12.86 -7.85
N TRP A 92 -3.02 -12.70 -8.42
CA TRP A 92 -2.76 -11.95 -9.65
C TRP A 92 -2.00 -12.78 -10.70
N ARG A 93 -1.89 -14.09 -10.48
CA ARG A 93 -1.33 -15.02 -11.45
C ARG A 93 -2.30 -15.18 -12.62
N HIS A 94 -1.72 -15.17 -13.82
CA HIS A 94 -2.42 -15.44 -15.06
C HIS A 94 -1.59 -16.49 -15.80
N PRO A 95 -1.87 -17.80 -15.61
CA PRO A 95 -1.14 -18.84 -16.32
C PRO A 95 -1.31 -18.62 -17.83
N ASP A 96 -0.24 -18.79 -18.58
CA ASP A 96 -0.19 -18.65 -20.04
C ASP A 96 -0.47 -17.23 -20.59
N ASP A 97 -0.75 -16.24 -19.73
CA ASP A 97 -0.86 -14.82 -20.10
C ASP A 97 0.06 -13.92 -19.26
N SER A 98 1.29 -13.78 -19.77
CA SER A 98 2.31 -12.93 -19.13
C SER A 98 1.93 -11.45 -19.10
N ILE A 99 1.19 -10.95 -20.09
CA ILE A 99 0.79 -9.55 -20.17
C ILE A 99 -0.24 -9.25 -19.09
N ALA A 100 -1.27 -10.09 -18.95
CA ALA A 100 -2.24 -9.98 -17.87
C ALA A 100 -1.58 -10.11 -16.50
N TYR A 101 -0.62 -11.03 -16.33
CA TYR A 101 0.18 -11.14 -15.11
C TYR A 101 0.86 -9.82 -14.73
N TYR A 102 1.59 -9.18 -15.65
CA TYR A 102 2.28 -7.94 -15.35
C TYR A 102 1.32 -6.77 -15.09
N ARG A 103 0.22 -6.68 -15.84
CA ARG A 103 -0.81 -5.65 -15.62
C ARG A 103 -1.47 -5.82 -14.26
N HIS A 104 -1.89 -7.03 -13.91
CA HIS A 104 -2.58 -7.29 -12.64
C HIS A 104 -1.64 -7.09 -11.45
N LYS A 105 -0.40 -7.59 -11.54
CA LYS A 105 0.63 -7.32 -10.53
C LYS A 105 0.89 -5.83 -10.33
N SER A 106 0.79 -5.01 -11.39
CA SER A 106 0.96 -3.55 -11.31
C SER A 106 -0.25 -2.90 -10.65
N ALA A 107 -1.47 -3.29 -11.03
CA ALA A 107 -2.71 -2.82 -10.42
C ALA A 107 -2.77 -3.12 -8.92
N LYS A 108 -2.38 -4.32 -8.48
CA LYS A 108 -2.23 -4.68 -7.05
C LYS A 108 -1.33 -3.72 -6.25
N CYS A 109 -0.47 -2.96 -6.93
CA CYS A 109 0.43 -1.99 -6.32
C CYS A 109 -0.11 -0.54 -6.39
N ALA A 110 -1.39 -0.33 -6.71
CA ALA A 110 -2.05 0.98 -6.65
C ALA A 110 -1.89 1.62 -5.27
N GLU A 111 -1.61 2.93 -5.24
CA GLU A 111 -1.25 3.66 -4.02
C GLU A 111 -2.19 4.83 -3.72
N VAL A 112 -2.28 5.17 -2.44
CA VAL A 112 -2.75 6.48 -1.96
C VAL A 112 -1.55 7.25 -1.44
N LEU A 113 -1.33 8.44 -1.97
CA LEU A 113 -0.21 9.31 -1.65
C LEU A 113 -0.70 10.45 -0.77
N VAL A 114 -0.39 10.37 0.53
CA VAL A 114 -0.78 11.40 1.51
C VAL A 114 0.37 12.40 1.69
N PRO A 115 0.17 13.71 1.47
CA PRO A 115 1.24 14.68 1.61
C PRO A 115 1.85 14.67 3.01
N ASN A 116 3.19 14.62 3.05
CA ASN A 116 4.06 14.63 4.23
C ASN A 116 3.88 13.46 5.19
N THR A 117 2.71 13.32 5.80
CA THR A 117 2.46 12.32 6.84
C THR A 117 0.99 11.95 6.94
N VAL A 118 0.71 10.72 7.39
CA VAL A 118 -0.63 10.27 7.75
C VAL A 118 -0.87 10.67 9.21
N PRO A 119 -1.86 11.53 9.52
CA PRO A 119 -2.11 11.90 10.90
C PRO A 119 -2.52 10.68 11.74
N PRO A 120 -2.01 10.50 12.98
CA PRO A 120 -2.29 9.30 13.77
C PRO A 120 -3.78 9.04 14.07
N SER A 121 -4.62 10.09 13.97
CA SER A 121 -6.08 9.98 14.09
C SER A 121 -6.70 9.10 12.99
N PHE A 122 -6.09 9.02 11.81
CA PHE A 122 -6.54 8.16 10.72
C PHE A 122 -6.14 6.69 10.92
N ILE A 123 -5.17 6.38 11.80
CA ILE A 123 -4.81 5.00 12.11
C ILE A 123 -5.88 4.40 13.03
N ARG A 124 -6.58 3.39 12.52
CA ARG A 124 -7.71 2.74 13.19
C ARG A 124 -7.28 1.53 14.02
N LYS A 125 -6.44 0.67 13.44
CA LYS A 125 -5.94 -0.57 14.03
C LYS A 125 -4.68 -1.05 13.31
N ALA A 126 -4.09 -2.13 13.80
CA ALA A 126 -3.04 -2.85 13.10
C ALA A 126 -3.40 -4.32 12.91
N HIS A 127 -2.96 -4.90 11.80
CA HIS A 127 -2.93 -6.33 11.57
C HIS A 127 -1.52 -6.88 11.70
N VAL A 128 -1.41 -8.09 12.23
CA VAL A 128 -0.15 -8.83 12.39
C VAL A 128 -0.35 -10.29 11.99
N VAL A 129 0.74 -10.98 11.67
CA VAL A 129 0.68 -12.37 11.18
C VAL A 129 0.39 -13.39 12.28
N SER A 130 0.81 -13.11 13.52
CA SER A 130 0.80 -14.07 14.63
C SER A 130 0.61 -13.36 15.98
N ASP A 131 0.31 -14.12 17.04
CA ASP A 131 0.29 -13.59 18.41
C ASP A 131 1.69 -13.15 18.92
N THR A 132 2.75 -13.77 18.40
CA THR A 132 4.13 -13.35 18.68
C THR A 132 4.36 -11.93 18.14
N ALA A 133 4.00 -11.69 16.87
CA ALA A 133 4.08 -10.36 16.27
C ALA A 133 3.16 -9.34 16.97
N ARG A 134 1.97 -9.77 17.40
CA ARG A 134 1.05 -8.95 18.21
C ARG A 134 1.70 -8.48 19.51
N THR A 135 2.32 -9.39 20.25
CA THR A 135 3.00 -9.09 21.51
C THR A 135 4.15 -8.13 21.30
N ALA A 136 4.95 -8.34 20.25
CA ALA A 136 6.05 -7.44 19.88
C ALA A 136 5.54 -6.03 19.55
N LEU A 137 4.45 -5.90 18.79
CA LEU A 137 3.87 -4.60 18.46
C LEU A 137 3.33 -3.89 19.71
N LEU A 138 2.62 -4.59 20.60
CA LEU A 138 2.12 -4.00 21.85
C LEU A 138 3.25 -3.52 22.77
N ALA A 139 4.40 -4.21 22.78
CA ALA A 139 5.58 -3.77 23.52
C ALA A 139 6.14 -2.41 23.05
N THR A 140 5.85 -2.00 21.80
CA THR A 140 6.19 -0.65 21.29
C THR A 140 5.28 0.47 21.81
N ARG A 141 4.32 0.14 22.68
CA ARG A 141 3.26 1.04 23.17
C ARG A 141 2.28 1.49 22.09
N PHE A 142 2.09 0.68 21.05
CA PHE A 142 1.04 0.92 20.07
C PHE A 142 -0.33 0.92 20.75
N SER A 143 -1.07 2.02 20.60
CA SER A 143 -2.27 2.32 21.42
C SER A 143 -3.61 1.97 20.75
N LYS A 144 -3.58 1.43 19.53
CA LYS A 144 -4.79 1.06 18.78
C LYS A 144 -5.00 -0.46 18.83
N PRO A 145 -6.22 -0.96 18.51
CA PRO A 145 -6.46 -2.39 18.43
C PRO A 145 -5.47 -3.11 17.51
N VAL A 146 -5.06 -4.31 17.91
CA VAL A 146 -4.18 -5.19 17.13
C VAL A 146 -4.87 -6.54 16.94
N GLU A 147 -5.10 -6.91 15.68
CA GLU A 147 -5.79 -8.13 15.27
C GLU A 147 -4.84 -9.07 14.52
N VAL A 148 -4.84 -10.35 14.89
CA VAL A 148 -4.07 -11.39 14.17
C VAL A 148 -4.83 -11.75 12.89
N MET A 149 -4.18 -11.61 11.73
CA MET A 149 -4.78 -11.80 10.41
C MET A 149 -3.78 -12.44 9.43
N PRO A 150 -3.47 -13.75 9.56
CA PRO A 150 -2.41 -14.42 8.79
C PRO A 150 -2.61 -14.32 7.27
N ARG A 151 -3.88 -14.37 6.82
CA ARG A 151 -4.25 -14.25 5.41
C ARG A 151 -3.69 -12.99 4.75
N LEU A 152 -3.60 -11.85 5.45
CA LEU A 152 -3.02 -10.63 4.86
C LEU A 152 -1.52 -10.78 4.52
N PHE A 153 -0.83 -11.68 5.22
CA PHE A 153 0.61 -11.93 5.12
C PHE A 153 0.94 -13.19 4.31
N PHE A 154 -0.03 -13.76 3.57
CA PHE A 154 0.13 -15.03 2.84
C PHE A 154 0.55 -16.21 3.73
N ARG A 155 0.03 -16.24 4.96
CA ARG A 155 0.15 -17.36 5.90
C ARG A 155 -1.21 -17.98 6.19
#